data_AF-M5RMI6-F1
#
_entry.id   AF-M5RMI6-F1
#
_cell.length_a   1.000
_cell.length_b   1.000
_cell.length_c   1.000
_cell.angle_alpha   90.00
_cell.angle_beta   90.00
_cell.angle_gamma   90.00
#
_symmetry.space_group_name_H-M   'P 1'
#
loop_
_entity.id
_entity.type
_entity.pdbx_description
1 polymer ?
#
loop_
_entity_poly.entity_id
_entity_poly.type
_entity_poly.pdbx_seq_one_letter_code
_entity_poly.pdbx_strand_id
1 'polypeptide(L)'
;MERAMDQNDDLATVVVIDASQSRLATHCDADTALTLIALASEDPANWNEAMSAWPRYRTPAVCEFASSVPLEETDCEEAMEALQSAEAWLVIDFREKRILMGGNFMSVDRDDAFAMVVDETGKQHCPLSIHLPPWWELHKGVTAETVNQPRQSPINKPYVNRDILYGDAFLTDIAARVLETVDSDAWRNSNASEDRHARYPFTVAVHRDWLLTPRSDLGGRVPRQLLHGAIEWNDHVTWGQRRRFEDGGPMIAAPDNWAGFESAPMGSQEMCLYFDLCREVIDASWFFLTDQRNPSDEPTGNPAPDGSNSGTDIDQLTELLRGVKDLWLSNSFEGGSSPNFIIECDRRRVPRGAEVVIDGIDEVESEQHIADCDCPICEMMADGLFGVGFTSIDGHHLELDNEFAFSMIQTRDAWEQQQIEDAKFHAEMDRKWAEREASGETHDPFASAWSGVSNEGPIPGDSGGFLKMAFMVAEIVSELERCNASRDDITSLNECFANYRRSDADQRLQSASELKANLQSLADRYSDLVSKSADLQSRIDEALRRPASNETDLDHPF
;
A
#
# COMPACT_ATOMS: atom_id res chain seq x y z
N MET A 1 -2.28 10.06 -22.75
CA MET A 1 -2.70 10.86 -23.92
C MET A 1 -2.07 12.22 -23.72
N GLU A 2 -1.07 12.58 -24.53
CA GLU A 2 -0.27 13.81 -24.36
C GLU A 2 -1.06 15.04 -24.79
N ARG A 3 -1.11 16.07 -23.93
CA ARG A 3 -1.41 17.43 -24.35
C ARG A 3 -0.65 18.42 -23.48
N ALA A 4 0.27 19.16 -24.08
CA ALA A 4 0.66 20.47 -23.59
C ALA A 4 -0.57 21.37 -23.75
N MET A 5 -1.13 21.86 -22.65
CA MET A 5 -2.23 22.81 -22.67
C MET A 5 -1.69 24.16 -23.17
N ASP A 6 -2.21 24.64 -24.31
CA ASP A 6 -2.02 26.03 -24.72
C ASP A 6 -2.71 26.90 -23.66
N GLN A 7 -1.93 27.61 -22.85
CA GLN A 7 -2.35 28.35 -21.65
C GLN A 7 -3.25 29.58 -21.89
N ASN A 8 -3.73 29.81 -23.11
CA ASN A 8 -4.61 30.94 -23.42
C ASN A 8 -5.99 30.43 -23.84
N ASP A 9 -6.97 30.65 -22.95
CA ASP A 9 -8.43 30.75 -23.19
C ASP A 9 -9.38 29.59 -22.83
N ASP A 10 -8.95 28.51 -22.16
CA ASP A 10 -9.90 27.50 -21.64
C ASP A 10 -10.43 27.89 -20.24
N LEU A 11 -11.19 28.98 -20.17
CA LEU A 11 -11.93 29.37 -18.97
C LEU A 11 -13.23 28.57 -18.86
N ALA A 12 -13.53 28.10 -17.65
CA ALA A 12 -14.75 27.37 -17.33
C ALA A 12 -15.57 28.10 -16.26
N THR A 13 -16.88 28.01 -16.37
CA THR A 13 -17.79 28.36 -15.28
C THR A 13 -17.83 27.21 -14.28
N VAL A 14 -17.48 27.45 -13.03
CA VAL A 14 -17.50 26.43 -11.96
C VAL A 14 -18.57 26.77 -10.95
N VAL A 15 -19.44 25.81 -10.67
CA VAL A 15 -20.43 25.90 -9.59
C VAL A 15 -20.15 24.82 -8.55
N VAL A 16 -20.13 25.22 -7.29
CA VAL A 16 -20.06 24.29 -6.15
C VAL A 16 -21.36 24.34 -5.39
N ILE A 17 -21.98 23.19 -5.19
CA ILE A 17 -23.24 23.05 -4.49
C ILE A 17 -22.99 22.36 -3.14
N ASP A 18 -23.38 23.04 -2.07
CA ASP A 18 -23.27 22.56 -0.69
C ASP A 18 -24.67 22.51 -0.04
N ALA A 19 -24.78 21.91 1.16
CA ALA A 19 -26.01 21.77 1.94
C ALA A 19 -26.72 23.11 2.16
N SER A 20 -25.96 24.18 2.39
CA SER A 20 -26.49 25.49 2.79
C SER A 20 -26.43 26.55 1.71
N GLN A 21 -25.60 26.40 0.67
CA GLN A 21 -25.28 27.47 -0.27
C GLN A 21 -24.68 26.95 -1.57
N SER A 22 -24.72 27.80 -2.61
CA SER A 22 -23.98 27.58 -3.86
C SER A 22 -22.83 28.58 -3.95
N ARG A 23 -21.78 28.21 -4.67
CA ARG A 23 -20.68 29.11 -5.03
C ARG A 23 -20.46 29.10 -6.52
N LEU A 24 -20.09 30.23 -7.08
CA LEU A 24 -19.91 30.43 -8.51
C LEU A 24 -18.60 31.13 -8.81
N ALA A 25 -17.89 30.59 -9.80
CA ALA A 25 -16.79 31.25 -10.49
C ALA A 25 -17.19 31.30 -11.97
N THR A 26 -17.42 32.49 -12.52
CA THR A 26 -17.78 32.64 -13.95
C THR A 26 -16.58 32.50 -14.88
N HIS A 27 -15.38 32.65 -14.34
CA HIS A 27 -14.12 32.57 -15.07
C HIS A 27 -13.09 31.85 -14.18
N CYS A 28 -13.09 30.53 -14.23
CA CYS A 28 -12.11 29.69 -13.57
C CYS A 28 -11.18 29.08 -14.62
N ASP A 29 -9.86 29.16 -14.41
CA ASP A 29 -8.92 28.46 -15.27
C ASP A 29 -9.07 26.93 -15.14
N ALA A 30 -8.71 26.21 -16.21
CA ALA A 30 -8.85 24.76 -16.27
C ALA A 30 -8.05 24.04 -15.16
N ASP A 31 -6.88 24.54 -14.79
CA ASP A 31 -6.02 23.91 -13.78
C ASP A 31 -6.64 24.01 -12.38
N THR A 32 -7.21 25.16 -12.04
CA THR A 32 -7.98 25.36 -10.81
C THR A 32 -9.24 24.49 -10.83
N ALA A 33 -9.96 24.42 -11.95
CA ALA A 33 -11.15 23.56 -12.09
C ALA A 33 -10.81 22.07 -11.91
N LEU A 34 -9.73 21.58 -12.53
CA LEU A 34 -9.23 20.21 -12.34
C LEU A 34 -8.82 19.95 -10.90
N THR A 35 -8.11 20.89 -10.26
CA THR A 35 -7.72 20.78 -8.86
C THR A 35 -8.94 20.67 -7.95
N LEU A 36 -10.01 21.43 -8.22
CA LEU A 36 -11.28 21.33 -7.50
C LEU A 36 -11.95 19.95 -7.64
N ILE A 37 -11.90 19.34 -8.83
CA ILE A 37 -12.35 17.95 -9.03
C ILE A 37 -11.48 17.00 -8.20
N ALA A 38 -10.17 17.18 -8.20
CA ALA A 38 -9.24 16.32 -7.47
C ALA A 38 -9.51 16.30 -5.96
N LEU A 39 -9.98 17.40 -5.37
CA LEU A 39 -10.40 17.44 -3.95
C LEU A 39 -11.52 16.45 -3.63
N ALA A 40 -12.39 16.15 -4.59
CA ALA A 40 -13.45 15.16 -4.40
C ALA A 40 -12.91 13.73 -4.22
N SER A 41 -11.65 13.48 -4.62
CA SER A 41 -10.96 12.22 -4.36
C SER A 41 -10.81 11.93 -2.87
N GLU A 42 -10.89 12.95 -2.01
CA GLU A 42 -10.84 12.76 -0.55
C GLU A 42 -12.21 12.44 0.08
N ASP A 43 -13.29 12.45 -0.71
CA ASP A 43 -14.68 12.34 -0.24
C ASP A 43 -15.14 13.42 0.78
N PRO A 44 -14.86 14.72 0.58
CA PRO A 44 -15.31 15.77 1.48
C PRO A 44 -16.85 15.83 1.52
N ALA A 45 -17.43 16.03 2.70
CA ALA A 45 -18.87 16.15 2.92
C ALA A 45 -19.42 17.53 2.53
N ASN A 46 -18.58 18.56 2.48
CA ASN A 46 -18.95 19.94 2.22
C ASN A 46 -17.75 20.75 1.68
N TRP A 47 -17.98 22.01 1.34
CA TRP A 47 -16.96 22.89 0.79
C TRP A 47 -15.78 23.13 1.73
N ASN A 48 -16.03 23.28 3.03
CA ASN A 48 -14.97 23.59 4.00
C ASN A 48 -13.99 22.42 4.14
N GLU A 49 -14.52 21.18 4.16
CA GLU A 49 -13.69 19.98 4.13
C GLU A 49 -12.86 19.93 2.85
N ALA A 50 -13.46 20.15 1.67
CA ALA A 50 -12.74 20.17 0.41
C ALA A 50 -11.58 21.19 0.42
N MET A 51 -11.82 22.40 0.92
CA MET A 51 -10.78 23.44 1.03
C MET A 51 -9.68 23.11 2.05
N SER A 52 -10.00 22.37 3.12
CA SER A 52 -8.96 21.90 4.04
C SER A 52 -8.02 20.88 3.40
N ALA A 53 -8.44 20.19 2.34
CA ALA A 53 -7.58 19.33 1.52
C ALA A 53 -6.85 20.09 0.39
N TRP A 54 -7.07 21.39 0.19
CA TRP A 54 -6.39 22.16 -0.86
C TRP A 54 -4.85 22.00 -0.86
N PRO A 55 -4.15 22.04 0.30
CA PRO A 55 -2.71 21.83 0.33
C PRO A 55 -2.26 20.47 -0.23
N ARG A 56 -3.12 19.44 -0.17
CA ARG A 56 -2.86 18.08 -0.69
C ARG A 56 -2.91 17.96 -2.22
N TYR A 57 -3.52 18.93 -2.91
CA TYR A 57 -3.71 18.87 -4.36
C TYR A 57 -3.15 20.08 -5.11
N ARG A 58 -2.92 21.21 -4.43
CA ARG A 58 -2.38 22.40 -5.10
C ARG A 58 -1.02 22.11 -5.74
N THR A 59 -0.85 22.60 -6.95
CA THR A 59 0.43 22.63 -7.67
C THR A 59 0.86 24.09 -7.86
N PRO A 60 2.08 24.36 -8.37
CA PRO A 60 2.49 25.72 -8.74
C PRO A 60 1.61 26.36 -9.82
N ALA A 61 0.80 25.58 -10.55
CA ALA A 61 -0.12 26.08 -11.58
C ALA A 61 -1.34 26.81 -11.02
N VAL A 62 -1.69 26.59 -9.75
CA VAL A 62 -2.89 27.14 -9.10
C VAL A 62 -2.54 28.01 -7.90
N CYS A 63 -3.53 28.73 -7.36
CA CYS A 63 -3.30 29.63 -6.23
C CYS A 63 -2.80 28.90 -4.97
N GLU A 64 -1.85 29.51 -4.27
CA GLU A 64 -1.23 28.94 -3.06
C GLU A 64 -2.25 28.72 -1.93
N PHE A 65 -3.17 29.67 -1.74
CA PHE A 65 -4.12 29.67 -0.64
C PHE A 65 -5.54 29.33 -1.12
N ALA A 66 -6.24 28.47 -0.38
CA ALA A 66 -7.63 28.11 -0.66
C ALA A 66 -8.56 29.34 -0.68
N SER A 67 -8.27 30.37 0.12
CA SER A 67 -9.01 31.63 0.14
C SER A 67 -8.88 32.46 -1.15
N SER A 68 -7.94 32.10 -2.02
CA SER A 68 -7.71 32.77 -3.30
C SER A 68 -8.40 32.07 -4.48
N VAL A 69 -9.08 30.94 -4.24
CA VAL A 69 -9.91 30.28 -5.25
C VAL A 69 -11.07 31.22 -5.60
N PRO A 70 -11.33 31.50 -6.90
CA PRO A 70 -12.23 32.58 -7.34
C PRO A 70 -13.72 32.21 -7.26
N LEU A 71 -14.15 31.58 -6.16
CA LEU A 71 -15.53 31.14 -5.92
C LEU A 71 -16.22 32.08 -4.93
N GLU A 72 -17.27 32.75 -5.39
CA GLU A 72 -18.09 33.64 -4.57
C GLU A 72 -19.42 32.96 -4.20
N GLU A 73 -19.96 33.27 -3.02
CA GLU A 73 -21.29 32.79 -2.63
C GLU A 73 -22.37 33.37 -3.56
N THR A 74 -23.28 32.52 -4.01
CA THR A 74 -24.38 32.89 -4.92
C THR A 74 -25.63 32.07 -4.58
N ASP A 75 -26.76 32.47 -5.15
CA ASP A 75 -27.98 31.67 -5.10
C ASP A 75 -28.05 30.66 -6.27
N CYS A 76 -29.02 29.74 -6.17
CA CYS A 76 -29.19 28.67 -7.15
C CYS A 76 -29.63 29.21 -8.52
N GLU A 77 -30.40 30.29 -8.57
CA GLU A 77 -30.94 30.83 -9.82
C GLU A 77 -29.82 31.45 -10.65
N GLU A 78 -29.00 32.29 -10.03
CA GLU A 78 -27.82 32.91 -10.66
C GLU A 78 -26.79 31.86 -11.11
N ALA A 79 -26.49 30.86 -10.26
CA ALA A 79 -25.60 29.77 -10.63
C ALA A 79 -26.09 29.02 -11.87
N MET A 80 -27.39 28.73 -11.96
CA MET A 80 -27.97 28.03 -13.11
C MET A 80 -27.97 28.88 -14.39
N GLU A 81 -28.22 30.18 -14.29
CA GLU A 81 -28.13 31.10 -15.43
C GLU A 81 -26.69 31.19 -15.97
N ALA A 82 -25.70 31.22 -15.07
CA ALA A 82 -24.29 31.20 -15.44
C ALA A 82 -23.91 29.89 -16.17
N LEU A 83 -24.39 28.74 -15.71
CA LEU A 83 -24.14 27.45 -16.37
C LEU A 83 -24.77 27.36 -17.77
N GLN A 84 -25.98 27.90 -17.96
CA GLN A 84 -26.68 27.88 -19.24
C GLN A 84 -26.04 28.78 -20.31
N SER A 85 -25.35 29.83 -19.88
CA SER A 85 -24.67 30.78 -20.77
C SER A 85 -23.19 30.43 -21.02
N ALA A 86 -22.63 29.51 -20.25
CA ALA A 86 -21.21 29.12 -20.34
C ALA A 86 -20.92 28.19 -21.53
N GLU A 87 -19.80 28.43 -22.21
CA GLU A 87 -19.30 27.54 -23.27
C GLU A 87 -18.69 26.26 -22.70
N ALA A 88 -18.07 26.32 -21.53
CA ALA A 88 -17.51 25.20 -20.78
C ALA A 88 -17.84 25.37 -19.30
N TRP A 89 -18.26 24.30 -18.63
CA TRP A 89 -18.62 24.39 -17.22
C TRP A 89 -18.45 23.08 -16.44
N LEU A 90 -18.34 23.25 -15.12
CA LEU A 90 -18.18 22.20 -14.12
C LEU A 90 -19.11 22.46 -12.93
N VAL A 91 -19.76 21.42 -12.43
CA VAL A 91 -20.50 21.44 -11.17
C VAL A 91 -19.97 20.37 -10.22
N ILE A 92 -19.66 20.75 -8.98
CA ILE A 92 -19.34 19.83 -7.89
C ILE A 92 -20.46 19.93 -6.85
N ASP A 93 -21.24 18.87 -6.70
CA ASP A 93 -22.35 18.78 -5.75
C ASP A 93 -21.97 17.86 -4.60
N PHE A 94 -21.59 18.44 -3.45
CA PHE A 94 -21.20 17.68 -2.26
C PHE A 94 -22.37 16.99 -1.58
N ARG A 95 -23.59 17.53 -1.72
CA ARG A 95 -24.80 16.97 -1.08
C ARG A 95 -25.15 15.64 -1.70
N GLU A 96 -25.17 15.61 -3.03
CA GLU A 96 -25.51 14.43 -3.81
C GLU A 96 -24.28 13.63 -4.24
N LYS A 97 -23.07 14.09 -3.89
CA LYS A 97 -21.78 13.45 -4.27
C LYS A 97 -21.70 13.24 -5.77
N ARG A 98 -21.84 14.34 -6.54
CA ARG A 98 -21.84 14.32 -8.01
C ARG A 98 -20.84 15.32 -8.57
N ILE A 99 -20.22 14.95 -9.67
CA ILE A 99 -19.47 15.85 -10.53
C ILE A 99 -20.14 15.85 -11.90
N LEU A 100 -20.51 17.03 -12.39
CA LEU A 100 -21.12 17.21 -13.70
C LEU A 100 -20.27 18.14 -14.54
N MET A 101 -19.96 17.73 -15.76
CA MET A 101 -19.21 18.51 -16.74
C MET A 101 -20.02 18.64 -18.01
N GLY A 102 -20.00 19.82 -18.60
CA GLY A 102 -20.73 20.10 -19.83
C GLY A 102 -20.13 21.22 -20.67
N GLY A 103 -20.79 21.49 -21.80
CA GLY A 103 -20.25 22.38 -22.83
C GLY A 103 -18.97 21.78 -23.44
N ASN A 104 -17.94 22.62 -23.57
CA ASN A 104 -16.62 22.29 -24.10
C ASN A 104 -15.59 21.97 -23.00
N PHE A 105 -16.03 21.79 -21.74
CA PHE A 105 -15.10 21.42 -20.67
C PHE A 105 -14.46 20.07 -20.97
N MET A 106 -13.18 19.93 -20.66
CA MET A 106 -12.45 18.70 -20.91
C MET A 106 -13.07 17.51 -20.17
N SER A 107 -13.05 16.34 -20.80
CA SER A 107 -13.51 15.11 -20.15
C SER A 107 -12.48 14.68 -19.11
N VAL A 108 -12.94 14.50 -17.87
CA VAL A 108 -12.19 13.88 -16.78
C VAL A 108 -12.86 12.56 -16.43
N ASP A 109 -12.08 11.50 -16.31
CA ASP A 109 -12.52 10.18 -15.86
C ASP A 109 -12.33 9.99 -14.35
N ARG A 110 -12.88 8.89 -13.82
CA ARG A 110 -12.87 8.59 -12.38
C ARG A 110 -11.45 8.44 -11.83
N ASP A 111 -10.58 7.85 -12.64
CA ASP A 111 -9.19 7.52 -12.34
C ASP A 111 -8.33 8.12 -13.45
N ASP A 112 -7.92 9.37 -13.26
CA ASP A 112 -7.12 10.13 -14.23
C ASP A 112 -5.92 10.79 -13.55
N ALA A 113 -4.87 11.05 -14.32
CA ALA A 113 -3.71 11.81 -13.87
C ALA A 113 -3.31 12.84 -14.91
N PHE A 114 -3.06 14.06 -14.44
CA PHE A 114 -2.69 15.22 -15.27
C PHE A 114 -1.31 15.73 -14.87
N ALA A 115 -0.54 16.20 -15.85
CA ALA A 115 0.68 16.96 -15.60
C ALA A 115 0.33 18.44 -15.59
N MET A 116 0.47 19.09 -14.43
CA MET A 116 0.05 20.49 -14.27
C MET A 116 1.11 21.49 -14.72
N VAL A 117 2.37 21.04 -14.86
CA VAL A 117 3.46 21.87 -15.34
C VAL A 117 4.23 21.08 -16.39
N VAL A 118 4.60 21.74 -17.49
CA VAL A 118 5.53 21.22 -18.49
C VAL A 118 6.71 22.18 -18.55
N ASP A 119 7.92 21.67 -18.28
CA ASP A 119 9.12 22.51 -18.29
C ASP A 119 9.58 22.86 -19.72
N GLU A 120 10.64 23.66 -19.82
CA GLU A 120 11.22 24.07 -21.11
C GLU A 120 11.76 22.90 -21.95
N THR A 121 12.02 21.75 -21.32
CA THR A 121 12.49 20.52 -21.98
C THR A 121 11.34 19.63 -22.46
N GLY A 122 10.10 19.99 -22.11
CA GLY A 122 8.91 19.18 -22.36
C GLY A 122 8.67 18.10 -21.30
N LYS A 123 9.42 18.09 -20.19
CA LYS A 123 9.24 17.16 -19.08
C LYS A 123 8.00 17.57 -18.30
N GLN A 124 7.16 16.57 -18.02
CA GLN A 124 5.92 16.73 -17.28
C GLN A 124 6.19 16.66 -15.77
N HIS A 125 5.61 17.61 -15.04
CA HIS A 125 5.78 17.81 -13.61
C HIS A 125 4.43 18.10 -12.94
N CYS A 126 4.47 18.05 -11.63
CA CYS A 126 3.40 18.34 -10.69
C CYS A 126 2.16 17.50 -10.99
N PRO A 127 2.23 16.16 -10.80
CA PRO A 127 1.14 15.28 -11.14
C PRO A 127 -0.09 15.60 -10.25
N LEU A 128 -1.23 15.84 -10.89
CA LEU A 128 -2.54 15.92 -10.24
C LEU A 128 -3.29 14.63 -10.53
N SER A 129 -3.48 13.80 -9.50
CA SER A 129 -4.22 12.55 -9.60
C SER A 129 -5.66 12.74 -9.14
N ILE A 130 -6.62 12.24 -9.91
CA ILE A 130 -8.06 12.29 -9.64
C ILE A 130 -8.55 10.85 -9.50
N HIS A 131 -9.04 10.52 -8.30
CA HIS A 131 -9.51 9.18 -7.95
C HIS A 131 -10.84 9.31 -7.19
N LEU A 132 -11.94 9.41 -7.93
CA LEU A 132 -13.25 9.66 -7.31
C LEU A 132 -13.77 8.40 -6.60
N PRO A 133 -14.27 8.51 -5.37
CA PRO A 133 -14.78 7.35 -4.64
C PRO A 133 -15.95 6.69 -5.37
N PRO A 134 -16.14 5.35 -5.29
CA PRO A 134 -17.17 4.63 -6.05
C PRO A 134 -18.61 5.13 -5.83
N TRP A 135 -18.88 5.76 -4.69
CA TRP A 135 -20.17 6.36 -4.37
C TRP A 135 -20.34 7.81 -4.88
N TRP A 136 -19.39 8.36 -5.64
CA TRP A 136 -19.59 9.61 -6.37
C TRP A 136 -20.09 9.34 -7.78
N GLU A 137 -21.05 10.14 -8.29
CA GLU A 137 -21.43 10.09 -9.71
C GLU A 137 -20.59 11.04 -10.53
N LEU A 138 -20.22 10.60 -11.73
CA LEU A 138 -19.48 11.39 -12.69
C LEU A 138 -20.29 11.48 -13.99
N HIS A 139 -20.76 12.68 -14.31
CA HIS A 139 -21.60 12.97 -15.46
C HIS A 139 -20.80 13.83 -16.46
N LYS A 140 -20.52 13.29 -17.64
CA LYS A 140 -19.65 13.93 -18.64
C LYS A 140 -20.45 14.33 -19.87
N GLY A 141 -20.18 15.53 -20.41
CA GLY A 141 -20.83 16.02 -21.62
C GLY A 141 -22.35 16.19 -21.48
N VAL A 142 -22.82 16.54 -20.28
CA VAL A 142 -24.24 16.70 -20.00
C VAL A 142 -24.69 18.15 -20.19
N THR A 143 -26.01 18.37 -20.26
CA THR A 143 -26.58 19.73 -20.35
C THR A 143 -26.80 20.31 -18.94
N ALA A 144 -26.85 21.65 -18.85
CA ALA A 144 -27.00 22.34 -17.56
C ALA A 144 -28.28 21.91 -16.81
N GLU A 145 -29.36 21.54 -17.51
CA GLU A 145 -30.59 21.05 -16.88
C GLU A 145 -30.39 19.78 -16.05
N THR A 146 -29.34 19.01 -16.32
CA THR A 146 -29.00 17.78 -15.59
C THR A 146 -28.66 18.05 -14.12
N VAL A 147 -28.15 19.25 -13.79
CA VAL A 147 -27.80 19.65 -12.42
C VAL A 147 -29.00 19.56 -11.47
N ASN A 148 -30.19 19.91 -11.98
CA ASN A 148 -31.44 19.88 -11.23
C ASN A 148 -32.11 18.50 -11.19
N GLN A 149 -31.59 17.52 -11.92
CA GLN A 149 -32.09 16.15 -11.84
C GLN A 149 -31.59 15.51 -10.54
N PRO A 150 -32.36 14.60 -9.92
CA PRO A 150 -31.86 13.85 -8.78
C PRO A 150 -30.70 12.94 -9.21
N ARG A 151 -29.89 12.55 -8.21
CA ARG A 151 -28.90 11.50 -8.35
C ARG A 151 -29.53 10.20 -8.90
N GLN A 152 -28.80 9.47 -9.74
CA GLN A 152 -29.32 8.27 -10.42
C GLN A 152 -29.19 6.99 -9.57
N SER A 153 -28.20 6.95 -8.70
CA SER A 153 -27.87 5.84 -7.79
C SER A 153 -27.97 6.30 -6.33
N PRO A 154 -28.25 5.42 -5.35
CA PRO A 154 -28.10 5.81 -3.95
C PRO A 154 -26.62 5.99 -3.58
N ILE A 155 -26.33 6.89 -2.63
CA ILE A 155 -24.99 6.99 -2.02
C ILE A 155 -24.78 5.75 -1.16
N ASN A 156 -23.93 4.83 -1.64
CA ASN A 156 -23.58 3.60 -0.93
C ASN A 156 -22.13 3.67 -0.42
N LYS A 157 -21.87 4.61 0.51
CA LYS A 157 -20.57 4.72 1.18
C LYS A 157 -20.41 3.55 2.16
N PRO A 158 -19.33 2.74 2.06
CA PRO A 158 -19.09 1.70 3.04
C PRO A 158 -18.91 2.31 4.43
N TYR A 159 -19.50 1.65 5.41
CA TYR A 159 -19.46 2.04 6.82
C TYR A 159 -18.66 1.00 7.59
N VAL A 160 -17.75 1.48 8.44
CA VAL A 160 -16.90 0.65 9.30
C VAL A 160 -17.20 0.98 10.76
N ASN A 161 -17.42 -0.03 11.58
CA ASN A 161 -17.55 0.12 13.02
C ASN A 161 -16.31 -0.47 13.72
N ARG A 162 -15.33 0.39 13.98
CA ARG A 162 -14.07 -0.01 14.63
C ARG A 162 -14.26 -0.40 16.09
N ASP A 163 -15.25 0.15 16.79
CA ASP A 163 -15.58 -0.26 18.16
C ASP A 163 -16.03 -1.72 18.23
N ILE A 164 -16.68 -2.22 17.18
CA ILE A 164 -17.05 -3.64 17.10
C ILE A 164 -15.86 -4.48 16.64
N LEU A 165 -15.12 -4.04 15.61
CA LEU A 165 -14.02 -4.82 15.03
C LEU A 165 -12.82 -4.93 15.99
N TYR A 166 -12.45 -3.86 16.68
CA TYR A 166 -11.28 -3.77 17.58
C TYR A 166 -11.63 -3.70 19.07
N GLY A 167 -12.91 -3.64 19.43
CA GLY A 167 -13.35 -3.49 20.81
C GLY A 167 -13.85 -4.78 21.46
N ASP A 168 -14.54 -4.61 22.59
CA ASP A 168 -14.97 -5.71 23.45
C ASP A 168 -15.91 -6.70 22.74
N ALA A 169 -16.69 -6.24 21.76
CA ALA A 169 -17.58 -7.11 20.99
C ALA A 169 -16.81 -8.19 20.22
N PHE A 170 -15.64 -7.85 19.66
CA PHE A 170 -14.73 -8.78 19.01
C PHE A 170 -14.04 -9.69 20.03
N LEU A 171 -13.43 -9.11 21.06
CA LEU A 171 -12.65 -9.85 22.05
C LEU A 171 -13.50 -10.90 22.80
N THR A 172 -14.72 -10.52 23.19
CA THR A 172 -15.67 -11.41 23.89
C THR A 172 -16.11 -12.58 22.99
N ASP A 173 -16.34 -12.31 21.70
CA ASP A 173 -16.78 -13.32 20.74
C ASP A 173 -15.66 -14.34 20.47
N ILE A 174 -14.43 -13.87 20.28
CA ILE A 174 -13.26 -14.74 20.15
C ILE A 174 -13.06 -15.58 21.41
N ALA A 175 -13.10 -14.97 22.60
CA ALA A 175 -12.97 -15.68 23.87
C ALA A 175 -14.00 -16.81 24.00
N ALA A 176 -15.27 -16.53 23.69
CA ALA A 176 -16.34 -17.51 23.73
C ALA A 176 -16.10 -18.68 22.75
N ARG A 177 -15.74 -18.40 21.50
CA ARG A 177 -15.49 -19.42 20.46
C ARG A 177 -14.28 -20.29 20.78
N VAL A 178 -13.22 -19.69 21.30
CA VAL A 178 -12.00 -20.39 21.71
C VAL A 178 -12.33 -21.36 22.84
N LEU A 179 -13.05 -20.91 23.88
CA LEU A 179 -13.46 -21.76 24.99
C LEU A 179 -14.36 -22.92 24.52
N GLU A 180 -15.35 -22.64 23.68
CA GLU A 180 -16.21 -23.66 23.07
C GLU A 180 -15.39 -24.68 22.26
N THR A 181 -14.41 -24.19 21.49
CA THR A 181 -13.53 -25.04 20.68
C THR A 181 -12.71 -25.98 21.56
N VAL A 182 -12.09 -25.49 22.63
CA VAL A 182 -11.29 -26.29 23.56
C VAL A 182 -12.13 -27.36 24.29
N ASP A 183 -13.41 -27.07 24.53
CA ASP A 183 -14.33 -28.02 25.15
C ASP A 183 -14.92 -29.05 24.16
N SER A 184 -14.71 -28.86 22.86
CA SER A 184 -15.20 -29.76 21.81
C SER A 184 -14.47 -31.11 21.76
N ASP A 185 -15.17 -32.15 21.30
CA ASP A 185 -14.56 -33.46 21.06
C ASP A 185 -13.49 -33.40 19.96
N ALA A 186 -13.62 -32.49 18.98
CA ALA A 186 -12.65 -32.33 17.90
C ALA A 186 -11.29 -31.89 18.45
N TRP A 187 -11.28 -30.92 19.37
CA TRP A 187 -10.06 -30.48 20.04
C TRP A 187 -9.45 -31.60 20.91
N ARG A 188 -10.27 -32.26 21.75
CA ARG A 188 -9.82 -33.31 22.67
C ARG A 188 -9.27 -34.55 21.97
N ASN A 189 -9.75 -34.85 20.76
CA ASN A 189 -9.26 -35.96 19.94
C ASN A 189 -8.08 -35.55 19.02
N SER A 190 -7.64 -34.30 19.08
CA SER A 190 -6.49 -33.78 18.35
C SER A 190 -5.27 -33.64 19.26
N ASN A 191 -4.10 -33.36 18.67
CA ASN A 191 -2.88 -33.01 19.42
C ASN A 191 -2.78 -31.50 19.73
N ALA A 192 -3.85 -30.71 19.54
CA ALA A 192 -3.80 -29.25 19.61
C ALA A 192 -3.43 -28.69 20.99
N SER A 193 -3.63 -29.44 22.08
CA SER A 193 -3.16 -29.02 23.41
C SER A 193 -1.64 -28.93 23.50
N GLU A 194 -0.91 -29.84 22.83
CA GLU A 194 0.54 -30.00 22.95
C GLU A 194 1.30 -29.48 21.72
N ASP A 195 0.68 -29.52 20.54
CA ASP A 195 1.31 -29.16 19.27
C ASP A 195 0.68 -27.89 18.68
N ARG A 196 1.51 -26.85 18.49
CA ARG A 196 1.09 -25.59 17.87
C ARG A 196 0.60 -25.78 16.43
N HIS A 197 1.20 -26.69 15.65
CA HIS A 197 0.75 -26.93 14.28
C HIS A 197 -0.64 -27.57 14.24
N ALA A 198 -0.95 -28.45 15.20
CA ALA A 198 -2.27 -29.05 15.33
C ALA A 198 -3.38 -28.03 15.72
N ARG A 199 -3.01 -26.84 16.24
CA ARG A 199 -3.97 -25.74 16.53
C ARG A 199 -4.43 -25.01 15.27
N TYR A 200 -3.64 -25.04 14.20
CA TYR A 200 -3.84 -24.20 13.02
C TYR A 200 -5.27 -24.32 12.40
N PRO A 201 -5.83 -25.53 12.19
CA PRO A 201 -7.18 -25.65 11.65
C PRO A 201 -8.26 -25.03 12.55
N PHE A 202 -8.05 -25.05 13.88
CA PHE A 202 -8.95 -24.41 14.85
C PHE A 202 -8.84 -22.90 14.81
N THR A 203 -7.62 -22.36 14.67
CA THR A 203 -7.39 -20.92 14.45
C THR A 203 -8.13 -20.42 13.20
N VAL A 204 -8.00 -21.15 12.09
CA VAL A 204 -8.72 -20.85 10.84
C VAL A 204 -10.23 -20.87 11.04
N ALA A 205 -10.76 -21.90 11.70
CA ALA A 205 -12.19 -22.02 11.96
C ALA A 205 -12.73 -20.87 12.82
N VAL A 206 -12.08 -20.56 13.95
CA VAL A 206 -12.50 -19.46 14.84
C VAL A 206 -12.48 -18.11 14.10
N HIS A 207 -11.41 -17.82 13.36
CA HIS A 207 -11.29 -16.57 12.61
C HIS A 207 -12.35 -16.47 11.50
N ARG A 208 -12.51 -17.53 10.69
CA ARG A 208 -13.54 -17.57 9.65
C ARG A 208 -14.93 -17.33 10.23
N ASP A 209 -15.24 -17.99 11.34
CA ASP A 209 -16.56 -17.91 11.92
C ASP A 209 -16.81 -16.53 12.52
N TRP A 210 -15.81 -15.85 13.09
CA TRP A 210 -15.92 -14.43 13.43
C TRP A 210 -16.30 -13.58 12.21
N LEU A 211 -15.55 -13.71 11.11
CA LEU A 211 -15.72 -12.86 9.93
C LEU A 211 -17.02 -13.12 9.15
N LEU A 212 -17.52 -14.36 9.15
CA LEU A 212 -18.66 -14.79 8.34
C LEU A 212 -19.95 -15.04 9.14
N THR A 213 -19.95 -14.95 10.47
CA THR A 213 -21.19 -15.08 11.26
C THR A 213 -21.96 -13.75 11.28
N PRO A 214 -23.25 -13.73 10.88
CA PRO A 214 -24.10 -12.55 11.00
C PRO A 214 -24.25 -12.11 12.46
N ARG A 215 -24.10 -10.81 12.73
CA ARG A 215 -24.22 -10.26 14.09
C ARG A 215 -25.38 -9.28 14.23
N SER A 216 -26.07 -9.33 15.37
CA SER A 216 -27.21 -8.45 15.66
C SER A 216 -26.80 -7.00 15.90
N ASP A 217 -25.64 -6.77 16.53
CA ASP A 217 -25.04 -5.44 16.74
C ASP A 217 -24.60 -4.77 15.43
N LEU A 218 -24.46 -5.55 14.35
CA LEU A 218 -24.24 -5.09 12.97
C LEU A 218 -25.49 -5.14 12.09
N GLY A 219 -26.69 -5.26 12.69
CA GLY A 219 -27.94 -5.29 11.95
C GLY A 219 -28.11 -6.52 11.04
N GLY A 220 -27.48 -7.64 11.40
CA GLY A 220 -27.48 -8.89 10.63
C GLY A 220 -26.37 -8.97 9.56
N ARG A 221 -25.49 -7.98 9.48
CA ARG A 221 -24.28 -8.04 8.64
C ARG A 221 -23.20 -8.92 9.30
N VAL A 222 -22.26 -9.37 8.49
CA VAL A 222 -21.06 -10.09 8.95
C VAL A 222 -19.88 -9.11 9.06
N PRO A 223 -18.95 -9.27 10.02
CA PRO A 223 -17.79 -8.37 10.17
C PRO A 223 -16.99 -8.18 8.87
N ARG A 224 -16.82 -9.23 8.07
CA ARG A 224 -16.14 -9.14 6.77
C ARG A 224 -16.72 -8.07 5.85
N GLN A 225 -18.04 -7.85 5.87
CA GLN A 225 -18.66 -6.83 5.02
C GLN A 225 -18.27 -5.40 5.38
N LEU A 226 -17.66 -5.17 6.55
CA LEU A 226 -17.14 -3.87 6.97
C LEU A 226 -15.71 -3.64 6.44
N LEU A 227 -14.99 -4.68 6.04
CA LEU A 227 -13.57 -4.58 5.65
C LEU A 227 -13.38 -4.13 4.19
N HIS A 228 -14.43 -4.16 3.37
CA HIS A 228 -14.34 -3.90 1.93
C HIS A 228 -15.18 -2.69 1.47
N GLY A 229 -14.99 -2.31 0.21
CA GLY A 229 -15.85 -1.39 -0.53
C GLY A 229 -15.16 -0.08 -0.93
N ALA A 230 -13.93 0.15 -0.47
CA ALA A 230 -13.15 1.32 -0.88
C ALA A 230 -11.63 1.07 -0.95
N ILE A 231 -11.18 -0.19 -0.93
CA ILE A 231 -9.76 -0.57 -0.91
C ILE A 231 -9.03 0.03 -2.13
N GLU A 232 -9.47 -0.30 -3.34
CA GLU A 232 -8.85 0.21 -4.58
C GLU A 232 -8.82 1.74 -4.64
N TRP A 233 -9.90 2.40 -4.21
CA TRP A 233 -9.95 3.86 -4.17
C TRP A 233 -8.95 4.44 -3.17
N ASN A 234 -8.84 3.88 -1.97
CA ASN A 234 -7.88 4.34 -0.97
C ASN A 234 -6.44 4.16 -1.49
N ASP A 235 -6.14 2.99 -2.05
CA ASP A 235 -4.83 2.68 -2.61
C ASP A 235 -4.46 3.66 -3.74
N HIS A 236 -5.41 3.99 -4.63
CA HIS A 236 -5.20 4.97 -5.69
C HIS A 236 -4.95 6.39 -5.15
N VAL A 237 -5.72 6.86 -4.15
CA VAL A 237 -5.50 8.19 -3.55
C VAL A 237 -4.13 8.26 -2.87
N THR A 238 -3.77 7.22 -2.12
CA THR A 238 -2.47 7.09 -1.47
C THR A 238 -1.33 7.08 -2.49
N TRP A 239 -1.50 6.36 -3.60
CA TRP A 239 -0.55 6.35 -4.70
C TRP A 239 -0.42 7.72 -5.39
N GLY A 240 -1.51 8.46 -5.52
CA GLY A 240 -1.49 9.84 -6.01
C GLY A 240 -0.63 10.77 -5.16
N GLN A 241 -0.71 10.65 -3.82
CA GLN A 241 0.16 11.39 -2.90
C GLN A 241 1.63 10.99 -3.01
N ARG A 242 1.91 9.68 -3.18
CA ARG A 242 3.26 9.18 -3.46
C ARG A 242 3.86 9.85 -4.69
N ARG A 243 3.15 9.83 -5.82
CA ARG A 243 3.63 10.44 -7.07
C ARG A 243 3.91 11.93 -6.94
N ARG A 244 3.07 12.65 -6.20
CA ARG A 244 3.28 14.08 -5.93
C ARG A 244 4.53 14.32 -5.09
N PHE A 245 4.79 13.45 -4.12
CA PHE A 245 5.99 13.54 -3.29
C PHE A 245 7.27 13.23 -4.07
N GLU A 246 7.26 12.20 -4.92
CA GLU A 246 8.36 11.88 -5.83
C GLU A 246 8.66 13.08 -6.77
N ASP A 247 7.64 13.82 -7.22
CA ASP A 247 7.85 15.09 -7.96
C ASP A 247 8.24 16.30 -7.07
N GLY A 248 8.63 16.09 -5.81
CA GLY A 248 9.12 17.12 -4.89
C GLY A 248 8.04 17.89 -4.13
N GLY A 249 6.79 17.46 -4.20
CA GLY A 249 5.70 17.99 -3.39
C GLY A 249 5.76 17.54 -1.92
N PRO A 250 5.10 18.25 -0.99
CA PRO A 250 5.04 17.82 0.40
C PRO A 250 4.09 16.63 0.59
N MET A 251 4.41 15.75 1.55
CA MET A 251 3.48 14.75 2.06
C MET A 251 2.59 15.38 3.13
N ILE A 252 1.28 15.43 2.89
CA ILE A 252 0.32 16.08 3.80
C ILE A 252 -0.81 15.10 4.05
N ALA A 253 -1.16 14.81 5.30
CA ALA A 253 -2.21 13.86 5.68
C ALA A 253 -3.64 14.42 5.50
N ALA A 254 -4.60 13.58 5.11
CA ALA A 254 -6.01 13.99 4.99
C ALA A 254 -6.56 14.32 6.38
N PRO A 255 -7.32 15.41 6.62
CA PRO A 255 -7.71 15.79 7.98
C PRO A 255 -8.53 14.71 8.72
N ASP A 256 -8.22 14.53 10.01
CA ASP A 256 -8.84 13.55 10.91
C ASP A 256 -10.13 14.07 11.58
N ASN A 257 -10.38 15.38 11.50
CA ASN A 257 -11.52 16.06 12.10
C ASN A 257 -12.75 16.14 11.18
N TRP A 258 -12.74 15.43 10.05
CA TRP A 258 -13.84 15.43 9.08
C TRP A 258 -15.04 14.62 9.57
N ALA A 259 -16.22 15.01 9.08
CA ALA A 259 -17.45 14.28 9.37
C ALA A 259 -17.36 12.84 8.85
N GLY A 260 -17.45 11.88 9.78
CA GLY A 260 -17.44 10.45 9.46
C GLY A 260 -16.05 9.82 9.36
N PHE A 261 -14.96 10.53 9.70
CA PHE A 261 -13.60 9.97 9.75
C PHE A 261 -13.51 8.68 10.58
N GLU A 262 -14.19 8.63 11.73
CA GLU A 262 -14.24 7.45 12.62
C GLU A 262 -14.82 6.20 11.94
N SER A 263 -15.76 6.40 11.00
CA SER A 263 -16.50 5.33 10.31
C SER A 263 -16.12 5.18 8.83
N ALA A 264 -15.06 5.87 8.41
CA ALA A 264 -14.55 5.84 7.05
C ALA A 264 -14.15 4.41 6.66
N PRO A 265 -14.30 4.04 5.37
CA PRO A 265 -13.90 2.73 4.86
C PRO A 265 -12.42 2.44 5.13
N MET A 266 -12.09 1.15 5.31
CA MET A 266 -10.72 0.67 5.44
C MET A 266 -10.02 0.68 4.08
N GLY A 267 -8.72 0.99 4.06
CA GLY A 267 -7.84 0.69 2.94
C GLY A 267 -7.29 -0.74 3.04
N SER A 268 -6.39 -1.07 2.12
CA SER A 268 -5.79 -2.40 2.03
C SER A 268 -4.98 -2.76 3.28
N GLN A 269 -4.21 -1.79 3.80
CA GLN A 269 -3.29 -2.02 4.90
C GLN A 269 -4.01 -2.20 6.24
N GLU A 270 -5.03 -1.37 6.52
CA GLU A 270 -5.85 -1.56 7.73
C GLU A 270 -6.56 -2.93 7.72
N MET A 271 -7.04 -3.38 6.55
CA MET A 271 -7.65 -4.70 6.41
C MET A 271 -6.64 -5.83 6.72
N CYS A 272 -5.41 -5.76 6.20
CA CYS A 272 -4.38 -6.75 6.46
C CYS A 272 -4.02 -6.79 7.97
N LEU A 273 -3.81 -5.63 8.58
CA LEU A 273 -3.54 -5.55 10.02
C LEU A 273 -4.70 -6.05 10.87
N TYR A 274 -5.94 -5.86 10.42
CA TYR A 274 -7.09 -6.43 11.11
C TYR A 274 -7.08 -7.96 11.08
N PHE A 275 -6.71 -8.56 9.95
CA PHE A 275 -6.51 -9.99 9.85
C PHE A 275 -5.42 -10.48 10.81
N ASP A 276 -4.27 -9.83 10.84
CA ASP A 276 -3.16 -10.20 11.73
C ASP A 276 -3.51 -10.07 13.20
N LEU A 277 -4.20 -8.98 13.57
CA LEU A 277 -4.71 -8.81 14.93
C LEU A 277 -5.62 -9.97 15.34
N CYS A 278 -6.51 -10.42 14.45
CA CYS A 278 -7.36 -11.57 14.73
C CYS A 278 -6.54 -12.83 15.01
N ARG A 279 -5.46 -13.05 14.24
CA ARG A 279 -4.56 -14.20 14.46
C ARG A 279 -3.80 -14.09 15.77
N GLU A 280 -3.28 -12.91 16.11
CA GLU A 280 -2.57 -12.66 17.36
C GLU A 280 -3.46 -12.92 18.58
N VAL A 281 -4.68 -12.38 18.58
CA VAL A 281 -5.66 -12.55 19.67
C VAL A 281 -6.08 -14.02 19.82
N ILE A 282 -6.30 -14.73 18.71
CA ILE A 282 -6.64 -16.16 18.76
C ILE A 282 -5.45 -17.00 19.27
N ASP A 283 -4.23 -16.75 18.80
CA ASP A 283 -3.04 -17.49 19.26
C ASP A 283 -2.76 -17.24 20.75
N ALA A 284 -2.90 -16.00 21.22
CA ALA A 284 -2.80 -15.66 22.63
C ALA A 284 -3.85 -16.39 23.49
N SER A 285 -5.06 -16.57 22.95
CA SER A 285 -6.11 -17.35 23.61
C SER A 285 -5.71 -18.82 23.78
N TRP A 286 -5.13 -19.44 22.75
CA TRP A 286 -4.62 -20.82 22.84
C TRP A 286 -3.48 -20.93 23.86
N PHE A 287 -2.54 -19.98 23.84
CA PHE A 287 -1.43 -19.95 24.79
C PHE A 287 -1.96 -19.90 26.23
N PHE A 288 -2.85 -18.96 26.53
CA PHE A 288 -3.46 -18.83 27.85
C PHE A 288 -4.13 -20.13 28.34
N LEU A 289 -4.97 -20.74 27.49
CA LEU A 289 -5.73 -21.93 27.87
C LEU A 289 -4.89 -23.21 27.97
N THR A 290 -3.76 -23.28 27.27
CA THR A 290 -2.87 -24.45 27.32
C THR A 290 -1.83 -24.33 28.42
N ASP A 291 -1.33 -23.12 28.71
CA ASP A 291 -0.34 -22.89 29.76
C ASP A 291 -0.97 -22.87 31.17
N GLN A 292 -2.18 -22.32 31.33
CA GLN A 292 -2.90 -22.39 32.62
C GLN A 292 -3.51 -23.77 32.94
N ARG A 293 -3.69 -24.64 31.93
CA ARG A 293 -4.17 -26.02 32.15
C ARG A 293 -3.04 -27.02 32.42
N ASN A 294 -1.76 -26.61 32.51
CA ASN A 294 -0.67 -27.48 32.98
C ASN A 294 -0.80 -27.75 34.49
N PRO A 295 -1.19 -28.97 34.90
CA PRO A 295 -1.48 -29.29 36.30
C PRO A 295 -0.18 -29.76 36.98
N SER A 296 0.77 -28.86 37.18
CA SER A 296 1.88 -29.10 38.11
C SER A 296 1.61 -28.57 39.52
N ASP A 297 0.50 -27.86 39.74
CA ASP A 297 -0.02 -27.60 41.07
C ASP A 297 -0.87 -28.79 41.53
N GLU A 298 -0.41 -29.45 42.60
CA GLU A 298 -1.06 -30.61 43.21
C GLU A 298 -2.57 -30.39 43.45
N PRO A 299 -3.40 -31.43 43.30
CA PRO A 299 -4.83 -31.36 43.62
C PRO A 299 -5.00 -31.28 45.14
N THR A 300 -4.96 -30.09 45.72
CA THR A 300 -5.52 -29.85 47.05
C THR A 300 -7.04 -29.86 46.97
N GLY A 301 -7.60 -31.07 46.84
CA GLY A 301 -8.81 -31.52 47.54
C GLY A 301 -10.06 -30.65 47.55
N ASN A 302 -10.31 -29.78 46.58
CA ASN A 302 -11.61 -29.14 46.40
C ASN A 302 -12.32 -29.73 45.17
N PRO A 303 -13.58 -30.18 45.31
CA PRO A 303 -14.31 -30.79 44.21
C PRO A 303 -14.55 -29.76 43.10
N ALA A 304 -14.65 -30.28 41.87
CA ALA A 304 -14.87 -29.55 40.64
C ALA A 304 -15.89 -28.41 40.81
N PRO A 305 -15.62 -27.21 40.25
CA PRO A 305 -16.66 -26.20 40.14
C PRO A 305 -17.75 -26.75 39.22
N ASP A 306 -18.99 -26.77 39.75
CA ASP A 306 -20.20 -26.94 38.95
C ASP A 306 -20.11 -26.05 37.70
N GLY A 307 -20.59 -26.54 36.56
CA GLY A 307 -20.51 -25.92 35.23
C GLY A 307 -21.32 -24.62 35.06
N SER A 308 -21.15 -23.65 35.96
CA SER A 308 -21.84 -22.35 35.97
C SER A 308 -20.89 -21.15 35.88
N ASN A 309 -19.59 -21.36 35.64
CA ASN A 309 -18.57 -20.29 35.60
C ASN A 309 -18.17 -19.81 34.20
N SER A 310 -18.83 -20.27 33.14
CA SER A 310 -18.46 -19.91 31.75
C SER A 310 -18.42 -18.39 31.50
N GLY A 311 -19.30 -17.61 32.14
CA GLY A 311 -19.27 -16.15 32.06
C GLY A 311 -17.99 -15.56 32.68
N THR A 312 -17.52 -16.12 33.80
CA THR A 312 -16.31 -15.65 34.48
C THR A 312 -15.03 -15.99 33.69
N ASP A 313 -15.00 -17.11 32.98
CA ASP A 313 -13.87 -17.51 32.15
C ASP A 313 -13.79 -16.65 30.86
N ILE A 314 -14.96 -16.34 30.26
CA ILE A 314 -15.03 -15.41 29.12
C ILE A 314 -14.54 -14.02 29.52
N ASP A 315 -14.98 -13.49 30.67
CA ASP A 315 -14.57 -12.15 31.14
C ASP A 315 -13.07 -12.09 31.41
N GLN A 316 -12.48 -13.12 32.04
CA GLN A 316 -11.04 -13.20 32.30
C GLN A 316 -10.22 -13.25 31.02
N LEU A 317 -10.62 -14.10 30.06
CA LEU A 317 -9.93 -14.19 28.78
C LEU A 317 -10.07 -12.88 28.00
N THR A 318 -11.26 -12.27 27.99
CA THR A 318 -11.51 -10.98 27.32
C THR A 318 -10.59 -9.87 27.87
N GLU A 319 -10.40 -9.79 29.18
CA GLU A 319 -9.48 -8.81 29.79
C GLU A 319 -8.04 -9.03 29.33
N LEU A 320 -7.58 -10.28 29.31
CA LEU A 320 -6.24 -10.61 28.81
C LEU A 320 -6.08 -10.23 27.34
N LEU A 321 -7.06 -10.57 26.50
CA LEU A 321 -7.04 -10.27 25.08
C LEU A 321 -7.07 -8.76 24.80
N ARG A 322 -7.70 -7.96 25.67
CA ARG A 322 -7.62 -6.50 25.59
C ARG A 322 -6.17 -6.02 25.76
N GLY A 323 -5.48 -6.54 26.77
CA GLY A 323 -4.06 -6.26 26.98
C GLY A 323 -3.16 -6.70 25.82
N VAL A 324 -3.41 -7.88 25.24
CA VAL A 324 -2.69 -8.37 24.05
C VAL A 324 -2.90 -7.46 22.85
N LYS A 325 -4.16 -7.11 22.55
CA LYS A 325 -4.52 -6.22 21.45
C LYS A 325 -3.85 -4.84 21.61
N ASP A 326 -3.98 -4.22 22.77
CA ASP A 326 -3.43 -2.88 23.02
C ASP A 326 -1.89 -2.91 22.92
N LEU A 327 -1.25 -3.96 23.42
CA LEU A 327 0.20 -4.15 23.29
C LEU A 327 0.61 -4.32 21.83
N TRP A 328 -0.07 -5.20 21.07
CA TRP A 328 0.21 -5.45 19.66
C TRP A 328 0.08 -4.18 18.82
N LEU A 329 -1.00 -3.41 19.02
CA LEU A 329 -1.25 -2.16 18.31
C LEU A 329 -0.17 -1.09 18.55
N SER A 330 0.50 -1.14 19.70
CA SER A 330 1.51 -0.14 20.13
C SER A 330 2.96 -0.56 19.86
N ASN A 331 3.24 -1.85 19.66
CA ASN A 331 4.58 -2.37 19.41
C ASN A 331 4.96 -2.29 17.93
N SER A 332 6.24 -2.41 17.62
CA SER A 332 6.72 -2.50 16.24
C SER A 332 6.16 -3.73 15.52
N PHE A 333 5.62 -3.52 14.32
CA PHE A 333 5.15 -4.58 13.44
C PHE A 333 6.29 -5.00 12.51
N GLU A 334 6.70 -6.27 12.57
CA GLU A 334 7.78 -6.82 11.73
C GLU A 334 9.10 -6.04 11.79
N GLY A 335 9.38 -5.39 12.93
CA GLY A 335 10.56 -4.54 13.12
C GLY A 335 10.39 -3.09 12.63
N GLY A 336 9.30 -2.78 11.92
CA GLY A 336 8.96 -1.44 11.46
C GLY A 336 8.07 -0.67 12.44
N SER A 337 7.24 0.22 11.89
CA SER A 337 6.31 1.06 12.65
C SER A 337 5.22 0.26 13.36
N SER A 338 4.55 0.90 14.32
CA SER A 338 3.44 0.26 15.04
C SER A 338 2.20 0.07 14.14
N PRO A 339 1.36 -0.96 14.36
CA PRO A 339 0.09 -1.08 13.64
C PRO A 339 -0.80 0.17 13.76
N ASN A 340 -0.79 0.87 14.89
CA ASN A 340 -1.52 2.13 15.05
C ASN A 340 -1.07 3.19 14.03
N PHE A 341 0.24 3.37 13.85
CA PHE A 341 0.78 4.30 12.85
C PHE A 341 0.38 3.90 11.43
N ILE A 342 0.45 2.61 11.11
CA ILE A 342 0.12 2.10 9.78
C ILE A 342 -1.37 2.31 9.48
N ILE A 343 -2.24 2.00 10.43
CA ILE A 343 -3.69 2.25 10.33
C ILE A 343 -3.95 3.74 10.15
N GLU A 344 -3.26 4.60 10.88
CA GLU A 344 -3.44 6.05 10.76
C GLU A 344 -3.02 6.56 9.38
N CYS A 345 -1.89 6.09 8.83
CA CYS A 345 -1.46 6.43 7.48
C CYS A 345 -2.47 5.98 6.41
N ASP A 346 -3.00 4.77 6.54
CA ASP A 346 -4.02 4.21 5.63
C ASP A 346 -5.34 5.00 5.69
N ARG A 347 -5.77 5.40 6.90
CA ARG A 347 -6.97 6.23 7.11
C ARG A 347 -6.79 7.65 6.61
N ARG A 348 -5.58 8.20 6.71
CA ARG A 348 -5.22 9.55 6.23
C ARG A 348 -4.67 9.58 4.81
N ARG A 349 -4.72 8.43 4.11
CA ARG A 349 -4.41 8.22 2.69
C ARG A 349 -3.06 8.80 2.30
N VAL A 350 -2.04 8.39 3.04
CA VAL A 350 -0.65 8.78 2.84
C VAL A 350 0.24 7.54 2.82
N PRO A 351 1.20 7.44 1.89
CA PRO A 351 2.14 6.33 1.84
C PRO A 351 3.14 6.44 3.00
N ARG A 352 3.65 5.29 3.44
CA ARG A 352 4.65 5.20 4.52
C ARG A 352 6.04 5.16 3.90
N GLY A 353 6.70 6.31 3.83
CA GLY A 353 8.07 6.42 3.33
C GLY A 353 9.07 6.48 4.48
N ALA A 354 10.19 5.75 4.36
CA ALA A 354 11.24 5.75 5.38
C ALA A 354 11.73 7.19 5.67
N GLU A 355 11.67 7.60 6.94
CA GLU A 355 12.04 8.95 7.39
C GLU A 355 11.29 10.13 6.72
N VAL A 356 10.17 9.86 6.04
CA VAL A 356 9.34 10.91 5.42
C VAL A 356 8.52 11.62 6.49
N VAL A 357 8.68 12.94 6.57
CA VAL A 357 7.82 13.79 7.39
C VAL A 357 6.46 13.95 6.70
N ILE A 358 5.39 13.63 7.44
CA ILE A 358 4.01 13.76 6.97
C ILE A 358 3.34 14.90 7.74
N ASP A 359 2.98 15.99 7.05
CA ASP A 359 2.26 17.08 7.70
C ASP A 359 0.90 16.59 8.23
N GLY A 360 0.67 16.77 9.53
CA GLY A 360 -0.51 16.28 10.24
C GLY A 360 -0.35 14.94 10.96
N ILE A 361 0.79 14.25 10.85
CA ILE A 361 1.12 13.04 11.64
C ILE A 361 2.51 13.25 12.29
N ASP A 362 2.57 13.14 13.61
CA ASP A 362 3.81 13.40 14.38
C ASP A 362 4.82 12.24 14.30
N GLU A 363 4.33 11.03 14.09
CA GLU A 363 5.14 9.82 13.91
C GLU A 363 5.69 9.71 12.48
N VAL A 364 6.83 9.04 12.31
CA VAL A 364 7.46 8.79 11.01
C VAL A 364 7.69 7.30 10.84
N GLU A 365 7.66 6.81 9.59
CA GLU A 365 7.96 5.41 9.33
C GLU A 365 9.42 5.12 9.70
N SER A 366 9.61 4.23 10.66
CA SER A 366 10.92 3.70 11.01
C SER A 366 11.13 2.42 10.22
N GLU A 367 11.84 2.50 9.10
CA GLU A 367 12.25 1.31 8.39
C GLU A 367 13.42 0.66 9.13
N GLN A 368 13.16 -0.47 9.79
CA GLN A 368 14.22 -1.43 10.08
C GLN A 368 14.21 -2.45 8.95
N HIS A 369 14.61 -2.05 7.75
CA HIS A 369 15.17 -3.05 6.84
C HIS A 369 16.31 -3.68 7.62
N ILE A 370 16.10 -4.92 8.07
CA ILE A 370 17.11 -5.69 8.77
C ILE A 370 18.24 -5.87 7.75
N ALA A 371 19.23 -4.98 7.81
CA ALA A 371 20.50 -5.07 7.10
C ALA A 371 21.36 -6.21 7.72
N ASP A 372 20.75 -7.38 7.90
CA ASP A 372 21.41 -8.63 8.29
C ASP A 372 21.43 -9.61 7.09
N CYS A 373 20.91 -9.19 5.92
CA CYS A 373 21.27 -9.78 4.64
C CYS A 373 22.62 -9.20 4.23
N ASP A 374 23.66 -10.03 4.07
CA ASP A 374 24.92 -9.74 3.36
C ASP A 374 24.69 -9.40 1.86
N CYS A 375 23.50 -8.90 1.50
CA CYS A 375 23.05 -8.66 0.16
C CYS A 375 23.40 -7.23 -0.28
N PRO A 376 24.16 -7.05 -1.37
CA PRO A 376 24.56 -5.73 -1.87
C PRO A 376 23.37 -4.88 -2.33
N ILE A 377 22.22 -5.50 -2.65
CA ILE A 377 20.98 -4.79 -3.01
C ILE A 377 20.33 -4.19 -1.76
N CYS A 378 20.29 -4.95 -0.64
CA CYS A 378 19.83 -4.44 0.66
C CYS A 378 20.64 -3.19 1.04
N GLU A 379 21.97 -3.24 0.90
CA GLU A 379 22.86 -2.10 1.17
C GLU A 379 22.61 -0.92 0.22
N MET A 380 22.33 -1.17 -1.06
CA MET A 380 22.00 -0.11 -2.02
C MET A 380 20.67 0.58 -1.72
N MET A 381 19.67 -0.17 -1.24
CA MET A 381 18.41 0.39 -0.77
C MET A 381 18.62 1.23 0.48
N ALA A 382 19.37 0.71 1.47
CA ALA A 382 19.71 1.43 2.71
C ALA A 382 20.51 2.71 2.46
N ASP A 383 21.32 2.74 1.40
CA ASP A 383 22.07 3.92 0.96
C ASP A 383 21.20 4.98 0.24
N GLY A 384 19.91 4.71 0.03
CA GLY A 384 19.00 5.63 -0.65
C GLY A 384 19.20 5.72 -2.17
N LEU A 385 19.86 4.73 -2.80
CA LEU A 385 20.13 4.78 -4.25
C LEU A 385 18.84 4.84 -5.08
N PHE A 386 17.76 4.26 -4.59
CA PHE A 386 16.46 4.20 -5.28
C PHE A 386 15.51 5.33 -4.85
N GLY A 387 16.04 6.36 -4.19
CA GLY A 387 15.23 7.39 -3.55
C GLY A 387 14.57 6.87 -2.28
N VAL A 388 13.46 7.49 -1.92
CA VAL A 388 12.70 7.12 -0.71
C VAL A 388 12.00 5.78 -0.94
N GLY A 389 12.31 4.80 -0.07
CA GLY A 389 11.58 3.55 0.01
C GLY A 389 10.20 3.77 0.62
N PHE A 390 9.17 3.20 0.00
CA PHE A 390 7.81 3.22 0.53
C PHE A 390 7.35 1.80 0.87
N THR A 391 6.88 1.61 2.11
CA THR A 391 6.43 0.34 2.64
C THR A 391 4.93 0.18 2.45
N SER A 392 4.50 -1.01 2.00
CA SER A 392 3.09 -1.39 1.88
C SER A 392 2.89 -2.85 2.27
N ILE A 393 1.75 -3.16 2.86
CA ILE A 393 1.33 -4.55 3.14
C ILE A 393 0.43 -4.99 1.99
N ASP A 394 0.82 -6.06 1.27
CA ASP A 394 0.14 -6.51 0.05
C ASP A 394 -0.99 -7.53 0.29
N GLY A 395 -1.07 -8.07 1.51
CA GLY A 395 -2.06 -9.07 1.90
C GLY A 395 -1.80 -10.48 1.35
N HIS A 396 -0.61 -10.79 0.82
CA HIS A 396 -0.33 -12.13 0.28
C HIS A 396 -0.62 -13.25 1.28
N HIS A 397 -0.32 -13.01 2.56
CA HIS A 397 -0.52 -13.98 3.64
C HIS A 397 -2.00 -14.30 3.91
N LEU A 398 -2.95 -13.45 3.51
CA LEU A 398 -4.40 -13.69 3.64
C LEU A 398 -4.85 -14.84 2.73
N GLU A 399 -4.19 -15.03 1.60
CA GLU A 399 -4.57 -16.02 0.58
C GLU A 399 -3.98 -17.42 0.85
N LEU A 400 -3.06 -17.55 1.82
CA LEU A 400 -2.40 -18.83 2.16
C LEU A 400 -3.37 -19.90 2.66
N ASP A 401 -4.47 -19.49 3.26
CA ASP A 401 -5.51 -20.40 3.77
C ASP A 401 -6.49 -20.88 2.69
N ASN A 402 -6.46 -20.27 1.50
CA ASN A 402 -7.42 -20.53 0.42
C ASN A 402 -8.90 -20.49 0.89
N GLU A 403 -9.24 -19.47 1.67
CA GLU A 403 -10.55 -19.30 2.28
C GLU A 403 -11.12 -17.91 1.96
N PHE A 404 -12.32 -17.88 1.39
CA PHE A 404 -13.01 -16.63 1.02
C PHE A 404 -13.10 -15.63 2.18
N ALA A 405 -13.23 -16.13 3.41
CA ALA A 405 -13.34 -15.30 4.60
C ALA A 405 -12.20 -14.30 4.75
N PHE A 406 -10.99 -14.67 4.31
CA PHE A 406 -9.78 -13.89 4.49
C PHE A 406 -9.37 -13.12 3.23
N SER A 407 -9.89 -13.51 2.06
CA SER A 407 -9.51 -12.89 0.81
C SER A 407 -9.84 -11.39 0.75
N MET A 408 -8.96 -10.64 0.07
CA MET A 408 -9.18 -9.22 -0.27
C MET A 408 -10.34 -9.00 -1.25
N ILE A 409 -10.79 -10.05 -1.95
CA ILE A 409 -11.88 -9.97 -2.92
C ILE A 409 -13.22 -9.80 -2.21
N GLN A 410 -13.96 -8.73 -2.52
CA GLN A 410 -15.17 -8.37 -1.78
C GLN A 410 -16.28 -9.43 -1.82
N THR A 411 -16.51 -10.07 -2.98
CA THR A 411 -17.66 -10.97 -3.19
C THR A 411 -17.22 -12.41 -3.40
N ARG A 412 -18.05 -13.34 -2.93
CA ARG A 412 -17.78 -14.77 -3.06
C ARG A 412 -17.68 -15.19 -4.52
N ASP A 413 -18.60 -14.71 -5.35
CA ASP A 413 -18.63 -15.03 -6.78
C ASP A 413 -17.35 -14.57 -7.49
N ALA A 414 -16.86 -13.37 -7.18
CA ALA A 414 -15.60 -12.87 -7.74
C ALA A 414 -14.39 -13.69 -7.25
N TRP A 415 -14.38 -14.10 -5.98
CA TRP A 415 -13.33 -14.93 -5.43
C TRP A 415 -13.32 -16.32 -6.08
N GLU A 416 -14.49 -16.98 -6.20
CA GLU A 416 -14.61 -18.28 -6.86
C GLU A 416 -14.18 -18.20 -8.33
N GLN A 417 -14.48 -17.10 -9.02
CA GLN A 417 -14.02 -16.86 -10.38
C GLN A 417 -12.48 -16.71 -10.46
N GLN A 418 -11.87 -15.96 -9.54
CA GLN A 418 -10.41 -15.85 -9.44
C GLN A 418 -9.76 -17.22 -9.20
N GLN A 419 -10.30 -18.02 -8.28
CA GLN A 419 -9.80 -19.38 -8.01
C GLN A 419 -9.85 -20.28 -9.26
N ILE A 420 -10.88 -20.14 -10.09
CA ILE A 420 -10.99 -20.86 -11.37
C ILE A 420 -9.94 -20.38 -12.37
N GLU A 421 -9.66 -19.08 -12.42
CA GLU A 421 -8.65 -18.50 -13.31
C GLU A 421 -7.23 -18.90 -12.89
N ASP A 422 -6.92 -18.84 -11.60
CA ASP A 422 -5.65 -19.26 -11.04
C ASP A 422 -5.40 -20.75 -11.29
N ALA A 423 -6.42 -21.60 -11.06
CA ALA A 423 -6.33 -23.02 -11.35
C ALA A 423 -6.06 -23.31 -12.84
N LYS A 424 -6.65 -22.53 -13.76
CA LYS A 424 -6.37 -22.64 -15.21
C LYS A 424 -4.95 -22.18 -15.54
N PHE A 425 -4.51 -21.08 -14.95
CA PHE A 425 -3.17 -20.54 -15.15
C PHE A 425 -2.11 -21.54 -14.67
N HIS A 426 -2.27 -22.10 -13.46
CA HIS A 426 -1.37 -23.14 -12.94
C HIS A 426 -1.35 -24.38 -13.82
N ALA A 427 -2.52 -24.88 -14.25
CA ALA A 427 -2.58 -26.03 -15.16
C ALA A 427 -1.90 -25.76 -16.51
N GLU A 428 -2.00 -24.52 -17.04
CA GLU A 428 -1.28 -24.13 -18.25
C GLU A 428 0.23 -24.05 -18.03
N MET A 429 0.67 -23.48 -16.92
CA MET A 429 2.08 -23.37 -16.56
C MET A 429 2.72 -24.74 -16.33
N ASP A 430 2.05 -25.64 -15.62
CA ASP A 430 2.48 -27.03 -15.42
C ASP A 430 2.60 -27.78 -16.75
N ARG A 431 1.63 -27.58 -17.66
CA ARG A 431 1.70 -28.16 -19.01
C ARG A 431 2.91 -27.61 -19.77
N LYS A 432 3.14 -26.29 -19.78
CA LYS A 432 4.30 -25.67 -20.45
C LYS A 432 5.61 -26.16 -19.85
N TRP A 433 5.67 -26.31 -18.54
CA TRP A 433 6.84 -26.85 -17.84
C TRP A 433 7.11 -28.29 -18.26
N ALA A 434 6.08 -29.15 -18.25
CA ALA A 434 6.19 -30.53 -18.71
C ALA A 434 6.58 -30.64 -20.20
N GLU A 435 6.07 -29.75 -21.06
CA GLU A 435 6.46 -29.67 -22.48
C GLU A 435 7.94 -29.28 -22.65
N ARG A 436 8.43 -28.31 -21.86
CA ARG A 436 9.85 -27.91 -21.85
C ARG A 436 10.75 -29.05 -21.37
N GLU A 437 10.41 -29.68 -20.25
CA GLU A 437 11.15 -30.85 -19.74
C GLU A 437 11.18 -31.98 -20.77
N ALA A 438 10.04 -32.27 -21.43
CA ALA A 438 9.94 -33.31 -22.45
C ALA A 438 10.72 -32.98 -23.73
N SER A 439 10.87 -31.70 -24.07
CA SER A 439 11.63 -31.24 -25.25
C SER A 439 13.15 -31.37 -25.09
N GLY A 440 13.64 -31.62 -23.87
CA GLY A 440 15.06 -31.63 -23.59
C GLY A 440 15.72 -30.25 -23.71
N GLU A 441 14.93 -29.17 -23.72
CA GLU A 441 15.41 -27.84 -23.30
C GLU A 441 15.86 -27.98 -21.84
N THR A 442 17.10 -28.43 -21.65
CA THR A 442 17.76 -28.42 -20.37
C THR A 442 17.79 -26.98 -19.93
N HIS A 443 17.07 -26.67 -18.85
CA HIS A 443 17.39 -25.54 -17.99
C HIS A 443 18.89 -25.61 -17.80
N ASP A 444 19.64 -24.68 -18.41
CA ASP A 444 21.08 -24.65 -18.21
C ASP A 444 21.26 -24.46 -16.70
N PRO A 445 21.75 -25.47 -15.96
CA PRO A 445 21.88 -25.36 -14.52
C PRO A 445 22.94 -24.33 -14.13
N PHE A 446 23.67 -23.79 -15.12
CA PHE A 446 24.62 -22.69 -15.01
C PHE A 446 24.08 -21.37 -15.55
N ALA A 447 22.89 -21.33 -16.16
CA ALA A 447 22.27 -20.07 -16.54
C ALA A 447 21.81 -19.37 -15.26
N SER A 448 22.46 -18.24 -14.97
CA SER A 448 22.05 -17.34 -13.90
C SER A 448 20.55 -17.06 -13.98
N ALA A 449 19.87 -17.04 -12.83
CA ALA A 449 18.49 -16.59 -12.72
C ALA A 449 18.29 -15.18 -13.31
N TRP A 450 19.40 -14.43 -13.46
CA TRP A 450 19.46 -13.08 -14.00
C TRP A 450 19.91 -13.01 -15.47
N SER A 451 20.01 -14.15 -16.17
CA SER A 451 20.37 -14.19 -17.60
C SER A 451 19.41 -13.38 -18.50
N GLY A 452 18.18 -13.13 -18.07
CA GLY A 452 17.24 -12.20 -18.71
C GLY A 452 17.56 -10.71 -18.53
N VAL A 453 18.35 -10.33 -17.52
CA VAL A 453 18.83 -8.96 -17.25
C VAL A 453 19.98 -8.56 -18.20
N SER A 454 20.43 -9.49 -19.03
CA SER A 454 21.46 -9.30 -20.07
C SER A 454 21.06 -8.35 -21.19
N ASN A 455 19.84 -7.81 -21.19
CA ASN A 455 19.46 -6.77 -22.14
C ASN A 455 20.36 -5.55 -21.90
N GLU A 456 21.15 -5.13 -22.90
CA GLU A 456 22.16 -4.08 -22.73
C GLU A 456 21.57 -2.69 -22.46
N GLY A 457 20.25 -2.54 -22.63
CA GLY A 457 19.54 -1.29 -22.35
C GLY A 457 19.66 -0.87 -20.88
N PRO A 458 19.73 0.43 -20.57
CA PRO A 458 19.73 0.93 -19.21
C PRO A 458 18.45 0.50 -18.48
N ILE A 459 18.55 0.19 -17.19
CA ILE A 459 17.37 0.04 -16.33
C ILE A 459 16.94 1.47 -15.94
N PRO A 460 15.65 1.82 -16.01
CA PRO A 460 15.18 3.12 -15.51
C PRO A 460 15.66 3.36 -14.07
N GLY A 461 16.30 4.50 -13.81
CA GLY A 461 16.88 4.81 -12.49
C GLY A 461 18.29 4.25 -12.23
N ASP A 462 18.87 3.45 -13.13
CA ASP A 462 20.22 2.88 -13.01
C ASP A 462 21.12 3.29 -14.19
N SER A 463 21.32 4.59 -14.36
CA SER A 463 22.15 5.16 -15.43
C SER A 463 23.62 4.66 -15.37
N GLY A 464 24.10 4.33 -14.17
CA GLY A 464 25.44 3.79 -13.92
C GLY A 464 25.57 2.27 -14.10
N GLY A 465 24.47 1.53 -14.28
CA GLY A 465 24.48 0.07 -14.38
C GLY A 465 24.85 -0.65 -13.07
N PHE A 466 24.77 0.05 -11.94
CA PHE A 466 25.14 -0.47 -10.61
C PHE A 466 24.16 -1.53 -10.13
N LEU A 467 22.86 -1.42 -10.43
CA LEU A 467 21.88 -2.44 -10.04
C LEU A 467 22.16 -3.77 -10.76
N LYS A 468 22.52 -3.72 -12.05
CA LYS A 468 22.93 -4.94 -12.77
C LYS A 468 24.17 -5.57 -12.15
N MET A 469 25.17 -4.76 -11.80
CA MET A 469 26.37 -5.24 -11.12
C MET A 469 26.05 -5.79 -9.72
N ALA A 470 25.09 -5.21 -8.99
CA ALA A 470 24.66 -5.68 -7.68
C ALA A 470 24.04 -7.08 -7.73
N PHE A 471 23.23 -7.40 -8.75
CA PHE A 471 22.73 -8.77 -8.96
C PHE A 471 23.88 -9.77 -9.16
N MET A 472 24.93 -9.38 -9.89
CA MET A 472 26.11 -10.23 -10.07
C MET A 472 26.91 -10.40 -8.76
N VAL A 473 27.03 -9.34 -7.95
CA VAL A 473 27.64 -9.43 -6.61
C VAL A 473 26.81 -10.33 -5.70
N ALA A 474 25.48 -10.20 -5.70
CA ALA A 474 24.59 -11.05 -4.92
C ALA A 474 24.73 -12.54 -5.32
N GLU A 475 24.86 -12.84 -6.61
CA GLU A 475 25.13 -14.20 -7.08
C GLU A 475 26.48 -14.75 -6.57
N ILE A 476 27.51 -13.90 -6.51
CA ILE A 476 28.81 -14.26 -5.93
C ILE A 476 28.69 -14.49 -4.41
N VAL A 477 27.93 -13.65 -3.70
CA VAL A 477 27.67 -13.81 -2.26
C VAL A 477 26.95 -15.13 -1.98
N SER A 478 25.88 -15.45 -2.70
CA SER A 478 25.17 -16.74 -2.53
C SER A 478 26.08 -17.95 -2.76
N GLU A 479 27.02 -17.84 -3.71
CA GLU A 479 28.01 -18.88 -3.99
C GLU A 479 29.07 -18.99 -2.88
N LEU A 480 29.51 -17.86 -2.32
CA LEU A 480 30.38 -17.82 -1.14
C LEU A 480 29.71 -18.46 0.09
N GLU A 481 28.43 -18.16 0.33
CA GLU A 481 27.63 -18.78 1.40
C GLU A 481 27.49 -20.29 1.19
N ARG A 482 27.21 -20.74 -0.04
CA ARG A 482 27.15 -22.17 -0.40
C ARG A 482 28.48 -22.87 -0.14
N CYS A 483 29.60 -22.17 -0.33
CA CYS A 483 30.95 -22.66 -0.06
C CYS A 483 31.37 -22.56 1.42
N ASN A 484 30.52 -22.05 2.32
CA ASN A 484 30.84 -21.72 3.70
C ASN A 484 32.08 -20.80 3.82
N ALA A 485 32.18 -19.80 2.95
CA ALA A 485 33.21 -18.76 3.05
C ALA A 485 33.10 -17.99 4.38
N SER A 486 34.20 -17.36 4.82
CA SER A 486 34.16 -16.52 6.01
C SER A 486 33.33 -15.26 5.77
N ARG A 487 32.61 -14.77 6.79
CA ARG A 487 31.91 -13.49 6.74
C ARG A 487 32.80 -12.34 6.27
N ASP A 488 34.06 -12.30 6.70
CA ASP A 488 35.04 -11.30 6.26
C ASP A 488 35.21 -11.23 4.73
N ASP A 489 35.07 -12.35 4.02
CA ASP A 489 35.18 -12.40 2.55
C ASP A 489 33.97 -11.74 1.88
N ILE A 490 32.79 -12.00 2.43
CA ILE A 490 31.52 -11.46 1.95
C ILE A 490 31.46 -9.95 2.26
N THR A 491 31.78 -9.56 3.51
CA THR A 491 31.86 -8.16 3.92
C THR A 491 32.87 -7.39 3.07
N SER A 492 34.06 -7.95 2.83
CA SER A 492 35.08 -7.28 2.02
C SER A 492 34.65 -7.08 0.56
N LEU A 493 33.92 -8.04 -0.03
CA LEU A 493 33.36 -7.90 -1.37
C LEU A 493 32.31 -6.78 -1.42
N ASN A 494 31.36 -6.76 -0.48
CA ASN A 494 30.32 -5.74 -0.39
C ASN A 494 30.94 -4.35 -0.17
N GLU A 495 31.91 -4.22 0.74
CA GLU A 495 32.63 -2.95 0.98
C GLU A 495 33.34 -2.44 -0.28
N CYS A 496 34.06 -3.31 -1.00
CA CYS A 496 34.71 -2.95 -2.26
C CYS A 496 33.70 -2.51 -3.33
N PHE A 497 32.55 -3.18 -3.40
CA PHE A 497 31.50 -2.83 -4.34
C PHE A 497 30.82 -1.50 -3.97
N ALA A 498 30.51 -1.28 -2.69
CA ALA A 498 29.96 -0.04 -2.18
C ALA A 498 30.92 1.14 -2.43
N ASN A 499 32.22 0.97 -2.17
CA ASN A 499 33.23 1.98 -2.45
C ASN A 499 33.31 2.32 -3.94
N TYR A 500 33.33 1.29 -4.81
CA TYR A 500 33.28 1.49 -6.25
C TYR A 500 32.03 2.27 -6.68
N ARG A 501 30.85 1.93 -6.17
CA ARG A 501 29.60 2.62 -6.51
C ARG A 501 29.60 4.08 -6.07
N ARG A 502 30.01 4.36 -4.82
CA ARG A 502 29.98 5.69 -4.19
C ARG A 502 31.12 6.62 -4.65
N SER A 503 32.18 6.08 -5.26
CA SER A 503 33.32 6.89 -5.73
C SER A 503 32.96 7.93 -6.79
N ASP A 504 33.54 9.13 -6.69
CA ASP A 504 33.46 10.14 -7.74
C ASP A 504 34.31 9.74 -8.98
N ALA A 505 34.24 10.51 -10.06
CA ALA A 505 34.97 10.22 -11.29
C ALA A 505 36.50 10.11 -11.08
N ASP A 506 37.06 10.89 -10.14
CA ASP A 506 38.49 10.92 -9.86
C ASP A 506 38.95 9.66 -9.09
N GLN A 507 38.09 9.11 -8.22
CA GLN A 507 38.36 7.93 -7.40
C GLN A 507 37.88 6.63 -8.05
N ARG A 508 37.00 6.71 -9.06
CA ARG A 508 36.35 5.56 -9.71
C ARG A 508 37.32 4.50 -10.21
N LEU A 509 38.42 4.91 -10.83
CA LEU A 509 39.44 4.00 -11.35
C LEU A 509 40.16 3.24 -10.23
N GLN A 510 40.43 3.90 -9.11
CA GLN A 510 41.09 3.28 -7.96
C GLN A 510 40.14 2.27 -7.31
N SER A 511 38.91 2.67 -6.98
CA SER A 511 37.94 1.78 -6.35
C SER A 511 37.55 0.60 -7.25
N ALA A 512 37.52 0.79 -8.58
CA ALA A 512 37.35 -0.31 -9.52
C ALA A 512 38.52 -1.31 -9.46
N SER A 513 39.76 -0.83 -9.37
CA SER A 513 40.94 -1.69 -9.24
C SER A 513 40.91 -2.50 -7.94
N GLU A 514 40.47 -1.90 -6.84
CA GLU A 514 40.33 -2.54 -5.54
C GLU A 514 39.26 -3.65 -5.58
N LEU A 515 38.09 -3.36 -6.15
CA LEU A 515 37.03 -4.36 -6.35
C LEU A 515 37.49 -5.52 -7.25
N LYS A 516 38.15 -5.22 -8.37
CA LYS A 516 38.69 -6.26 -9.27
C LYS A 516 39.74 -7.14 -8.58
N ALA A 517 40.60 -6.54 -7.75
CA ALA A 517 41.59 -7.29 -6.97
C ALA A 517 40.93 -8.19 -5.91
N ASN A 518 39.88 -7.71 -5.25
CA ASN A 518 39.09 -8.50 -4.31
C ASN A 518 38.42 -9.70 -5.02
N LEU A 519 37.76 -9.47 -6.16
CA LEU A 519 37.15 -10.51 -6.99
C LEU A 519 38.17 -11.57 -7.43
N GLN A 520 39.38 -11.16 -7.83
CA GLN A 520 40.44 -12.10 -8.20
C GLN A 520 40.90 -12.93 -6.99
N SER A 521 41.09 -12.31 -5.83
CA SER A 521 41.47 -13.01 -4.59
C SER A 521 40.42 -14.03 -4.15
N LEU A 522 39.13 -13.73 -4.34
CA LEU A 522 38.04 -14.67 -4.08
C LEU A 522 38.04 -15.81 -5.10
N ALA A 523 38.18 -15.53 -6.39
CA ALA A 523 38.25 -16.55 -7.44
C ALA A 523 39.45 -17.51 -7.28
N ASP A 524 40.58 -17.02 -6.78
CA ASP A 524 41.77 -17.84 -6.50
C ASP A 524 41.52 -18.83 -5.34
N ARG A 525 40.66 -18.47 -4.38
CA ARG A 525 40.31 -19.30 -3.22
C ARG A 525 39.12 -20.22 -3.45
N TYR A 526 38.15 -19.77 -4.25
CA TYR A 526 36.90 -20.47 -4.54
C TYR A 526 36.74 -20.64 -6.05
N SER A 527 37.08 -21.84 -6.56
CA SER A 527 37.12 -22.13 -7.99
C SER A 527 35.80 -21.89 -8.72
N ASP A 528 34.68 -22.04 -8.02
CA ASP A 528 33.33 -21.89 -8.57
C ASP A 528 32.99 -20.42 -8.88
N LEU A 529 33.79 -19.46 -8.38
CA LEU A 529 33.65 -18.04 -8.64
C LEU A 529 34.38 -17.54 -9.88
N VAL A 530 35.32 -18.32 -10.45
CA VAL A 530 36.22 -17.84 -11.53
C VAL A 530 35.45 -17.21 -12.70
N SER A 531 34.39 -17.88 -13.18
CA SER A 531 33.58 -17.34 -14.28
C SER A 531 32.81 -16.10 -13.87
N LYS A 532 32.12 -16.14 -12.73
CA LYS A 532 31.27 -15.04 -12.22
C LYS A 532 32.08 -13.78 -11.94
N SER A 533 33.25 -13.94 -11.33
CA SER A 533 34.20 -12.86 -11.08
C SER A 533 34.74 -12.27 -12.38
N ALA A 534 35.07 -13.09 -13.39
CA ALA A 534 35.54 -12.58 -14.69
C ALA A 534 34.45 -11.79 -15.44
N ASP A 535 33.20 -12.24 -15.35
CA ASP A 535 32.05 -11.56 -15.96
C ASP A 535 31.83 -10.19 -15.30
N LEU A 536 31.84 -10.12 -13.96
CA LEU A 536 31.69 -8.85 -13.24
C LEU A 536 32.86 -7.90 -13.52
N GLN A 537 34.10 -8.40 -13.53
CA GLN A 537 35.27 -7.60 -13.91
C GLN A 537 35.13 -7.01 -15.32
N SER A 538 34.61 -7.80 -16.27
CA SER A 538 34.37 -7.34 -17.65
C SER A 538 33.32 -6.24 -17.71
N ARG A 539 32.26 -6.34 -16.89
CA ARG A 539 31.22 -5.29 -16.77
C ARG A 539 31.76 -4.00 -16.15
N ILE A 540 32.61 -4.10 -15.13
CA ILE A 540 33.31 -2.94 -14.55
C ILE A 540 34.15 -2.25 -15.63
N ASP A 541 34.93 -3.02 -16.40
CA ASP A 541 35.75 -2.45 -17.48
C ASP A 541 34.92 -1.82 -18.60
N GLU A 542 33.72 -2.36 -18.88
CA GLU A 542 32.79 -1.78 -19.84
C GLU A 542 32.21 -0.45 -19.33
N ALA A 543 31.79 -0.40 -18.07
CA ALA A 543 31.28 0.81 -17.42
C ALA A 543 32.31 1.94 -17.43
N LEU A 544 33.58 1.64 -17.11
CA LEU A 544 34.69 2.60 -17.15
C LEU A 544 35.02 3.12 -18.57
N ARG A 545 34.66 2.36 -19.62
CA ARG A 545 34.89 2.74 -21.02
C ARG A 545 33.78 3.61 -21.59
N ARG A 546 32.60 3.63 -20.98
CA ARG A 546 31.50 4.50 -21.43
C ARG A 546 31.92 5.95 -21.15
N PRO A 547 31.91 6.85 -22.14
CA PRO A 547 32.18 8.25 -21.89
C PRO A 547 31.14 8.76 -20.90
N ALA A 548 31.57 9.55 -19.91
CA ALA A 548 30.67 10.28 -19.01
C ALA A 548 29.78 11.19 -19.87
N SER A 549 28.63 10.67 -20.31
CA SER A 549 27.64 11.43 -21.05
C SER A 549 27.03 12.40 -20.04
N ASN A 550 27.49 13.66 -20.08
CA ASN A 550 27.01 14.81 -19.33
C ASN A 550 26.28 14.45 -18.02
N GLU A 551 27.05 14.33 -16.93
CA GLU A 551 26.60 14.26 -15.53
C GLU A 551 25.76 15.48 -15.08
N THR A 552 25.29 16.35 -15.99
CA THR A 552 24.34 17.43 -15.67
C THR A 552 22.92 16.95 -15.40
N ASP A 553 22.66 15.65 -15.47
CA ASP A 553 21.39 15.03 -15.10
C ASP A 553 21.40 14.45 -13.66
N LEU A 554 22.41 14.76 -12.84
CA LEU A 554 22.49 14.28 -11.44
C LEU A 554 21.57 15.02 -10.45
N ASP A 555 20.82 16.03 -10.90
CA ASP A 555 19.75 16.67 -10.12
C ASP A 555 18.37 16.05 -10.43
N HIS A 556 18.29 14.74 -10.71
CA HIS A 556 17.02 14.02 -10.70
C HIS A 556 16.70 13.60 -9.25
N PRO A 557 15.80 14.28 -8.53
CA PRO A 557 15.02 13.59 -7.53
C PRO A 557 14.14 12.58 -8.28
N PHE A 558 14.11 11.35 -7.80
CA PHE A 558 13.14 10.34 -8.20
C PHE A 558 11.73 10.82 -7.90
#